data_AF-A0A0W0YX71-F1
#
_entry.id   AF-A0A0W0YX71-F1
#
_cell.length_a   1.000
_cell.length_b   1.000
_cell.length_c   1.000
_cell.angle_alpha   90.00
_cell.angle_beta   90.00
_cell.angle_gamma   90.00
#
_symmetry.space_group_name_H-M   'P 1'
#
loop_
_entity.id
_entity.type
_entity.pdbx_description
1 polymer ?
#
loop_
_entity_poly.entity_id
_entity_poly.type
_entity_poly.pdbx_seq_one_letter_code
_entity_poly.pdbx_strand_id
1 'polypeptide(L)'
;MDAIITNALTNALHALFLLSYFILAFRQWQKGNAKFTGFIVSFFLIVFLLKILGVLVHYLSGNDYVNDLWLAIAMGVVLHNYFLIHAMRIPETLRAITMVFSLFLAGCFIIHDNFIFIALLLIMVYLLAAIYSEKLTRFGFISVITANIIWIILREGSRFILGYEVPIEWRFDNDVYHLLLIIATFIVYLSIQRGDWSYPKN
;
A
#
# COMPACT_ATOMS: atom_id res chain seq x y z
N MET A 1 16.74 -20.08 5.91
CA MET A 1 16.37 -18.89 5.13
C MET A 1 16.09 -17.80 6.14
N ASP A 2 16.82 -16.69 6.07
CA ASP A 2 16.59 -15.57 6.98
C ASP A 2 15.34 -14.77 6.56
N ALA A 3 14.91 -13.86 7.44
CA ALA A 3 13.75 -13.02 7.18
C ALA A 3 13.98 -12.02 6.03
N ILE A 4 15.23 -11.68 5.69
CA ILE A 4 15.53 -10.76 4.57
C ILE A 4 15.12 -11.43 3.25
N ILE A 5 15.49 -12.69 3.07
CA ILE A 5 15.17 -13.47 1.87
C ILE A 5 13.66 -13.74 1.80
N THR A 6 13.01 -14.16 2.89
CA THR A 6 11.55 -14.39 2.88
C THR A 6 10.80 -13.11 2.56
N ASN A 7 11.17 -11.99 3.20
CA ASN A 7 10.55 -10.69 2.97
C ASN A 7 10.66 -10.26 1.51
N ALA A 8 11.84 -10.42 0.89
CA ALA A 8 12.03 -10.14 -0.53
C ALA A 8 11.11 -11.02 -1.40
N LEU A 9 11.00 -12.31 -1.08
CA LEU A 9 10.17 -13.27 -1.83
C LEU A 9 8.66 -12.99 -1.69
N THR A 10 8.16 -12.76 -0.48
CA THR A 10 6.74 -12.45 -0.25
C THR A 10 6.37 -11.09 -0.86
N ASN A 11 7.30 -10.13 -0.86
CA ASN A 11 7.11 -8.85 -1.51
C ASN A 11 7.10 -8.98 -3.05
N ALA A 12 8.00 -9.79 -3.61
CA ALA A 12 8.05 -10.09 -5.04
C ALA A 12 6.79 -10.84 -5.51
N LEU A 13 6.30 -11.78 -4.69
CA LEU A 13 5.03 -12.47 -4.94
C LEU A 13 3.87 -11.47 -5.02
N HIS A 14 3.81 -10.52 -4.09
CA HIS A 14 2.79 -9.47 -4.15
C HIS A 14 2.95 -8.57 -5.39
N ALA A 15 4.17 -8.19 -5.75
CA ALA A 15 4.44 -7.45 -6.98
C ALA A 15 3.92 -8.19 -8.22
N LEU A 16 4.11 -9.52 -8.29
CA LEU A 16 3.61 -10.35 -9.39
C LEU A 16 2.07 -10.32 -9.51
N PHE A 17 1.37 -10.42 -8.38
CA PHE A 17 -0.10 -10.30 -8.37
C PHE A 17 -0.55 -8.91 -8.83
N LEU A 18 0.11 -7.85 -8.35
CA LEU A 18 -0.21 -6.47 -8.74
C LEU A 18 0.07 -6.19 -10.22
N LEU A 19 1.16 -6.74 -10.77
CA LEU A 19 1.44 -6.67 -12.20
C LEU A 19 0.31 -7.32 -13.01
N SER A 20 -0.17 -8.48 -12.54
CA SER A 20 -1.30 -9.17 -13.17
C SER A 20 -2.57 -8.33 -13.12
N TYR A 21 -2.89 -7.72 -11.97
CA TYR A 21 -4.05 -6.82 -11.83
C TYR A 21 -3.91 -5.58 -12.70
N PHE A 22 -2.72 -4.99 -12.79
CA PHE A 22 -2.43 -3.87 -13.68
C PHE A 22 -2.67 -4.24 -15.14
N ILE A 23 -2.09 -5.34 -15.64
CA ILE A 23 -2.25 -5.78 -17.03
C ILE A 23 -3.72 -6.03 -17.35
N LEU A 24 -4.45 -6.70 -16.46
CA LEU A 24 -5.87 -6.98 -16.65
C LEU A 24 -6.71 -5.70 -16.63
N ALA A 25 -6.48 -4.79 -15.68
CA ALA A 25 -7.16 -3.50 -15.58
C ALA A 25 -6.88 -2.63 -16.81
N PHE A 26 -5.63 -2.55 -17.26
CA PHE A 26 -5.22 -1.81 -18.45
C PHE A 26 -5.92 -2.33 -19.71
N ARG A 27 -5.95 -3.65 -19.91
CA ARG A 27 -6.66 -4.26 -21.04
C ARG A 27 -8.16 -3.98 -21.01
N GLN A 28 -8.79 -3.96 -19.83
CA GLN A 28 -10.21 -3.63 -19.70
C GLN A 28 -10.48 -2.14 -19.98
N TRP A 29 -9.62 -1.25 -19.50
CA TRP A 29 -9.70 0.17 -19.77
C TRP A 29 -9.56 0.48 -21.27
N GLN A 30 -8.60 -0.13 -21.96
CA GLN A 30 -8.43 0.01 -23.42
C GLN A 30 -9.65 -0.45 -24.22
N LYS A 31 -10.43 -1.42 -23.71
CA LYS A 31 -11.69 -1.86 -24.31
C LYS A 31 -12.87 -0.93 -24.02
N GLY A 32 -12.64 0.21 -23.34
CA GLY A 32 -13.69 1.16 -22.98
C GLY A 32 -14.58 0.71 -21.82
N ASN A 33 -14.14 -0.26 -21.01
CA ASN A 33 -14.92 -0.70 -19.85
C ASN A 33 -14.94 0.39 -18.78
N ALA A 34 -16.10 1.03 -18.58
CA ALA A 34 -16.28 2.13 -17.62
C ALA A 34 -15.94 1.77 -16.16
N LYS A 35 -15.92 0.46 -15.81
CA LYS A 35 -15.50 -0.01 -14.48
C LYS A 35 -14.00 0.16 -14.21
N PHE A 36 -13.18 0.31 -15.24
CA PHE A 36 -11.73 0.42 -15.13
C PHE A 36 -11.31 1.82 -15.59
N THR A 37 -11.29 2.77 -14.67
CA THR A 37 -10.88 4.14 -14.95
C THR A 37 -9.36 4.25 -15.04
N GLY A 38 -8.85 5.31 -15.68
CA GLY A 38 -7.41 5.59 -15.72
C GLY A 38 -6.79 5.66 -14.32
N PHE A 39 -7.49 6.23 -13.34
CA PHE A 39 -7.04 6.26 -11.95
C PHE A 39 -6.92 4.87 -11.30
N ILE A 40 -7.83 3.94 -11.59
CA ILE A 40 -7.75 2.55 -11.12
C ILE A 40 -6.56 1.82 -11.75
N VAL A 41 -6.31 2.05 -13.04
CA VAL A 41 -5.15 1.49 -13.74
C VAL A 41 -3.84 2.03 -13.13
N SER A 42 -3.75 3.35 -12.94
CA SER A 42 -2.61 4.00 -12.30
C SER A 42 -2.41 3.52 -10.86
N PHE A 43 -3.47 3.29 -10.10
CA PHE A 43 -3.41 2.72 -8.75
C PHE A 43 -2.64 1.40 -8.74
N PHE A 44 -3.03 0.43 -9.59
CA PHE A 44 -2.31 -0.86 -9.62
C PHE A 44 -0.86 -0.72 -10.10
N LEU A 45 -0.61 0.16 -11.06
CA LEU A 45 0.75 0.43 -11.55
C LEU A 45 1.65 0.99 -10.43
N ILE A 46 1.18 1.98 -9.68
CA ILE A 46 1.98 2.59 -8.62
C ILE A 46 2.26 1.60 -7.49
N VAL A 47 1.25 0.83 -7.04
CA VAL A 47 1.48 -0.19 -6.00
C VAL A 47 2.46 -1.25 -6.49
N PHE A 48 2.37 -1.66 -7.76
CA PHE A 48 3.36 -2.57 -8.36
C PHE A 48 4.78 -1.98 -8.29
N LEU A 49 4.98 -0.74 -8.74
CA LEU A 49 6.30 -0.10 -8.70
C LEU A 49 6.83 0.05 -7.27
N LEU A 50 5.98 0.43 -6.32
CA LEU A 50 6.34 0.48 -4.89
C LEU A 50 6.79 -0.88 -4.37
N LYS A 51 6.16 -1.97 -4.82
CA LYS A 51 6.54 -3.31 -4.43
C LYS A 51 7.86 -3.75 -5.04
N ILE A 52 8.13 -3.37 -6.30
CA ILE A 52 9.47 -3.57 -6.90
C ILE A 52 10.54 -2.80 -6.12
N LEU A 53 10.30 -1.54 -5.76
CA LEU A 53 11.23 -0.76 -4.94
C LEU A 53 11.46 -1.43 -3.57
N GLY A 54 10.41 -1.95 -2.93
CA GLY A 54 10.57 -2.69 -1.67
C GLY A 54 11.39 -3.98 -1.80
N VAL A 55 11.28 -4.70 -2.93
CA VAL A 55 12.15 -5.87 -3.20
C VAL A 55 13.61 -5.43 -3.32
N LEU A 56 13.86 -4.34 -4.05
CA LEU A 56 15.22 -3.79 -4.21
C LEU A 56 15.82 -3.37 -2.87
N VAL A 57 15.05 -2.73 -2.01
CA VAL A 57 15.50 -2.35 -0.67
C VAL A 57 15.96 -3.55 0.15
N HIS A 58 15.20 -4.66 0.14
CA HIS A 58 15.60 -5.87 0.86
C HIS A 58 16.84 -6.52 0.24
N TYR A 59 16.96 -6.53 -1.08
CA TYR A 59 18.10 -7.12 -1.78
C TYR A 59 19.39 -6.31 -1.61
N LEU A 60 19.28 -4.98 -1.56
CA LEU A 60 20.39 -4.04 -1.41
C LEU A 60 20.65 -3.65 0.05
N SER A 61 20.11 -4.40 1.02
CA SER A 61 20.25 -4.12 2.44
C SER A 61 21.72 -3.92 2.82
N GLY A 62 22.02 -2.80 3.49
CA GLY A 62 23.39 -2.42 3.87
C GLY A 62 24.15 -1.58 2.84
N ASN A 63 23.53 -1.24 1.70
CA ASN A 63 24.09 -0.31 0.71
C ASN A 63 23.63 1.14 0.96
N ASP A 64 24.48 2.11 0.63
CA ASP A 64 24.23 3.55 0.83
C ASP A 64 22.97 4.06 0.09
N TYR A 65 22.64 3.48 -1.07
CA TYR A 65 21.47 3.88 -1.86
C TYR A 65 20.11 3.46 -1.27
N VAL A 66 20.09 2.67 -0.18
CA VAL A 66 18.84 2.21 0.45
C VAL A 66 18.00 3.38 0.97
N ASN A 67 18.66 4.44 1.47
CA ASN A 67 17.96 5.63 1.96
C ASN A 67 17.23 6.37 0.83
N ASP A 68 17.85 6.47 -0.35
CA ASP A 68 17.23 7.08 -1.53
C ASP A 68 16.02 6.27 -2.02
N LEU A 69 16.11 4.94 -1.95
CA LEU A 69 15.00 4.05 -2.28
C LEU A 69 13.83 4.22 -1.29
N TRP A 70 14.10 4.37 0.01
CA TRP A 70 13.08 4.64 1.00
C TRP A 70 12.40 6.00 0.81
N LEU A 71 13.16 7.03 0.43
CA LEU A 71 12.62 8.33 0.05
C LEU A 71 11.69 8.20 -1.18
N ALA A 72 12.13 7.48 -2.21
CA ALA A 72 11.31 7.23 -3.39
C ALA A 72 10.03 6.46 -3.06
N ILE A 73 10.10 5.48 -2.15
CA ILE A 73 8.94 4.74 -1.65
C ILE A 73 7.98 5.69 -0.91
N ALA A 74 8.48 6.53 0.00
CA ALA A 74 7.64 7.47 0.74
C ALA A 74 6.88 8.42 -0.19
N MET A 75 7.57 9.00 -1.17
CA MET A 75 6.96 9.86 -2.19
C MET A 75 5.98 9.09 -3.09
N GLY A 76 6.31 7.86 -3.46
CA GLY A 76 5.41 6.99 -4.21
C GLY A 76 4.15 6.62 -3.43
N VAL A 77 4.22 6.46 -2.10
CA VAL A 77 3.05 6.26 -1.23
C VAL A 77 2.16 7.50 -1.21
N VAL A 78 2.73 8.71 -1.19
CA VAL A 78 1.95 9.96 -1.31
C VAL A 78 1.21 10.00 -2.66
N LEU A 79 1.90 9.66 -3.76
CA LEU A 79 1.31 9.60 -5.09
C LEU A 79 0.21 8.52 -5.20
N HIS A 80 0.44 7.36 -4.59
CA HIS A 80 -0.55 6.29 -4.48
C HIS A 80 -1.82 6.77 -3.79
N ASN A 81 -1.68 7.43 -2.64
CA ASN A 81 -2.79 7.98 -1.89
C ASN A 81 -3.57 9.02 -2.70
N TYR A 82 -2.85 9.89 -3.43
CA TYR A 82 -3.47 10.82 -4.38
C TYR A 82 -4.36 10.09 -5.40
N PHE A 83 -3.85 9.05 -6.05
CA PHE A 83 -4.64 8.32 -7.04
C PHE A 83 -5.85 7.61 -6.41
N LEU A 84 -5.68 7.00 -5.23
CA LEU A 84 -6.75 6.31 -4.52
C LEU A 84 -7.90 7.27 -4.18
N ILE A 85 -7.61 8.43 -3.57
CA ILE A 85 -8.67 9.37 -3.17
C ILE A 85 -9.38 10.01 -4.37
N HIS A 86 -8.68 10.20 -5.49
CA HIS A 86 -9.27 10.64 -6.75
C HIS A 86 -10.15 9.56 -7.37
N ALA A 87 -9.68 8.31 -7.37
CA ALA A 87 -10.45 7.17 -7.84
C ALA A 87 -11.74 6.97 -7.03
N MET A 88 -11.71 7.29 -5.73
CA MET A 88 -12.87 7.21 -4.83
C MET A 88 -13.81 8.41 -4.88
N ARG A 89 -13.47 9.45 -5.65
CA ARG A 89 -14.22 10.72 -5.74
C ARG A 89 -14.54 11.37 -4.40
N ILE A 90 -13.57 11.34 -3.50
CA ILE A 90 -13.67 12.04 -2.22
C ILE A 90 -13.83 13.55 -2.49
N PRO A 91 -14.62 14.29 -1.69
CA PRO A 91 -14.76 15.74 -1.82
C PRO A 91 -13.42 16.47 -1.88
N GLU A 92 -13.33 17.54 -2.68
CA GLU A 92 -12.08 18.25 -2.94
C GLU A 92 -11.38 18.75 -1.68
N THR A 93 -12.13 19.34 -0.74
CA THR A 93 -11.60 19.77 0.56
C THR A 93 -10.93 18.62 1.32
N LEU A 94 -11.58 17.45 1.35
CA LEU A 94 -11.03 16.28 2.02
C LEU A 94 -9.83 15.70 1.27
N ARG A 95 -9.82 15.75 -0.07
CA ARG A 95 -8.64 15.36 -0.86
C ARG A 95 -7.45 16.25 -0.53
N ALA A 96 -7.64 17.57 -0.52
CA ALA A 96 -6.58 18.53 -0.20
C ALA A 96 -6.03 18.29 1.22
N ILE A 97 -6.92 18.18 2.21
CA ILE A 97 -6.54 17.87 3.61
C ILE A 97 -5.75 16.55 3.67
N THR A 98 -6.23 15.50 3.00
CA THR A 98 -5.56 14.19 2.98
C THR A 98 -4.15 14.29 2.38
N MET A 99 -3.96 15.08 1.33
CA MET A 99 -2.64 15.28 0.72
C MET A 99 -1.69 16.06 1.63
N VAL A 100 -2.19 17.09 2.32
CA VAL A 100 -1.39 17.84 3.31
C VAL A 100 -0.94 16.91 4.45
N PHE A 101 -1.85 16.13 5.02
CA PHE A 101 -1.50 15.13 6.04
C PHE A 101 -0.56 14.05 5.50
N SER A 102 -0.70 13.65 4.23
CA SER A 102 0.19 12.69 3.59
C SER A 102 1.62 13.19 3.51
N LEU A 103 1.80 14.44 3.10
CA LEU A 103 3.11 15.09 3.06
C LEU A 103 3.70 15.30 4.46
N PHE A 104 2.87 15.66 5.44
CA PHE A 104 3.31 15.79 6.83
C PHE A 104 3.86 14.46 7.37
N LEU A 105 3.12 13.36 7.23
CA LEU A 105 3.56 12.05 7.71
C LEU A 105 4.77 11.52 6.93
N ALA A 106 4.84 11.75 5.62
CA ALA A 106 6.05 11.45 4.85
C ALA A 106 7.26 12.27 5.34
N GLY A 107 7.06 13.55 5.69
CA GLY A 107 8.09 14.39 6.32
C GLY A 107 8.54 13.87 7.69
N CYS A 108 7.60 13.44 8.54
CA CYS A 108 7.93 12.80 9.82
C CYS A 108 8.73 11.52 9.63
N PHE A 109 8.39 10.70 8.63
CA PHE A 109 9.17 9.51 8.26
C PHE A 109 10.62 9.90 7.91
N ILE A 110 10.83 10.90 7.06
CA ILE A 110 12.17 11.33 6.63
C ILE A 110 13.01 11.85 7.81
N ILE A 111 12.40 12.59 8.75
CA ILE A 111 13.11 13.19 9.88
C ILE A 111 13.46 12.16 10.96
N HIS A 112 12.55 11.22 11.24
CA HIS A 112 12.65 10.31 12.37
C HIS A 112 13.05 8.89 11.99
N ASP A 113 13.18 8.60 10.69
CA ASP A 113 13.46 7.27 10.13
C ASP A 113 12.58 6.16 10.73
N ASN A 114 11.28 6.46 10.86
CA ASN A 114 10.33 5.55 11.50
C ASN A 114 9.15 5.20 10.58
N PHE A 115 9.15 3.95 10.12
CA PHE A 115 8.14 3.39 9.23
C PHE A 115 6.71 3.45 9.76
N ILE A 116 6.50 3.65 11.06
CA ILE A 116 5.16 3.82 11.64
C ILE A 116 4.42 4.99 11.00
N PHE A 117 5.12 6.07 10.61
CA PHE A 117 4.48 7.22 9.96
C PHE A 117 3.91 6.87 8.58
N ILE A 118 4.57 6.00 7.83
CA ILE A 118 4.07 5.47 6.55
C ILE A 118 2.88 4.52 6.76
N ALA A 119 2.92 3.68 7.80
CA ALA A 119 1.81 2.80 8.13
C ALA A 119 0.57 3.59 8.58
N LEU A 120 0.74 4.60 9.44
CA LEU A 120 -0.34 5.51 9.87
C LEU A 120 -0.92 6.30 8.69
N LEU A 121 -0.06 6.73 7.77
CA LEU A 121 -0.47 7.38 6.52
C LEU A 121 -1.40 6.46 5.71
N LEU A 122 -0.99 5.21 5.48
CA LEU A 122 -1.83 4.24 4.78
C LEU A 122 -3.14 3.97 5.52
N ILE A 123 -3.10 3.78 6.84
CA ILE A 123 -4.31 3.57 7.66
C ILE A 123 -5.29 4.73 7.51
N MET A 124 -4.82 5.97 7.63
CA MET A 124 -5.67 7.16 7.52
C MET A 124 -6.35 7.26 6.15
N VAL A 125 -5.59 7.10 5.07
CA VAL A 125 -6.14 7.23 3.70
C VAL A 125 -7.10 6.09 3.38
N TYR A 126 -6.76 4.86 3.75
CA TYR A 126 -7.63 3.71 3.52
C TYR A 126 -8.87 3.74 4.41
N LEU A 127 -8.80 4.32 5.61
CA LEU A 127 -9.98 4.56 6.46
C LEU A 127 -10.95 5.53 5.77
N LEU A 128 -10.43 6.63 5.22
CA LEU A 128 -11.23 7.56 4.45
C LEU A 128 -11.83 6.87 3.20
N ALA A 129 -11.04 6.10 2.46
CA ALA A 129 -11.53 5.33 1.31
C ALA A 129 -12.61 4.30 1.71
N ALA A 130 -12.49 3.68 2.89
CA ALA A 130 -13.47 2.75 3.44
C ALA A 130 -14.81 3.45 3.78
N ILE A 131 -14.76 4.66 4.33
CA ILE A 131 -15.96 5.47 4.62
C ILE A 131 -16.70 5.82 3.32
N TYR A 132 -15.97 6.13 2.25
CA TYR A 132 -16.52 6.52 0.94
C TYR A 132 -16.75 5.34 -0.02
N SER A 133 -16.63 4.10 0.44
CA SER A 133 -16.91 2.90 -0.35
C SER A 133 -18.02 2.07 0.28
N GLU A 134 -18.57 1.16 -0.51
CA GLU A 134 -19.57 0.20 -0.07
C GLU A 134 -19.16 -1.22 -0.44
N LYS A 135 -19.92 -2.20 0.08
CA LYS A 135 -19.83 -3.61 -0.31
C LYS A 135 -18.38 -4.12 -0.25
N LEU A 136 -17.97 -4.90 -1.26
CA LEU A 136 -16.68 -5.58 -1.29
C LEU A 136 -15.49 -4.60 -1.34
N THR A 137 -15.67 -3.41 -1.93
CA THR A 137 -14.62 -2.38 -1.96
C THR A 137 -14.28 -1.90 -0.55
N ARG A 138 -15.30 -1.68 0.30
CA ARG A 138 -15.09 -1.33 1.71
C ARG A 138 -14.35 -2.44 2.45
N PHE A 139 -14.74 -3.70 2.27
CA PHE A 139 -14.03 -4.82 2.89
C PHE A 139 -12.57 -4.90 2.44
N GLY A 140 -12.28 -4.68 1.15
CA GLY A 140 -10.92 -4.63 0.63
C GLY A 140 -10.06 -3.56 1.32
N PHE A 141 -10.60 -2.35 1.50
CA PHE A 141 -9.89 -1.28 2.20
C PHE A 141 -9.71 -1.55 3.69
N ILE A 142 -10.73 -2.08 4.37
CA ILE A 142 -10.61 -2.50 5.77
C ILE A 142 -9.53 -3.57 5.92
N SER A 143 -9.42 -4.52 4.99
CA SER A 143 -8.35 -5.52 5.02
C SER A 143 -6.95 -4.90 4.91
N VAL A 144 -6.77 -3.83 4.11
CA VAL A 144 -5.49 -3.09 4.05
C VAL A 144 -5.19 -2.40 5.39
N ILE A 145 -6.19 -1.79 6.02
CA ILE A 145 -6.05 -1.17 7.35
C ILE A 145 -5.63 -2.22 8.37
N THR A 146 -6.35 -3.35 8.42
CA THR A 146 -6.07 -4.46 9.33
C THR A 146 -4.66 -5.02 9.13
N ALA A 147 -4.20 -5.17 7.87
CA ALA A 147 -2.83 -5.60 7.59
C ALA A 147 -1.78 -4.65 8.21
N ASN A 148 -1.98 -3.34 8.06
CA ASN A 148 -1.08 -2.34 8.65
C ASN A 148 -1.12 -2.35 10.19
N ILE A 149 -2.31 -2.48 10.79
CA ILE A 149 -2.45 -2.57 12.26
C ILE A 149 -1.74 -3.81 12.79
N ILE A 150 -1.95 -4.98 12.16
CA ILE A 150 -1.27 -6.22 12.56
C ILE A 150 0.24 -6.04 12.47
N TRP A 151 0.74 -5.45 11.38
CA TRP A 151 2.17 -5.18 11.23
C TRP A 151 2.72 -4.28 12.35
N ILE A 152 2.03 -3.17 12.66
CA ILE A 152 2.41 -2.27 13.78
C ILE A 152 2.44 -3.04 15.10
N ILE A 153 1.40 -3.83 15.39
CA ILE A 153 1.31 -4.60 16.65
C ILE A 153 2.46 -5.61 16.74
N LEU A 154 2.79 -6.32 15.66
CA LEU A 154 3.90 -7.27 15.66
C LEU A 154 5.25 -6.55 15.83
N ARG A 155 5.44 -5.43 15.12
CA ARG A 155 6.68 -4.63 15.15
C ARG A 155 6.91 -4.00 16.52
N GLU A 156 5.96 -3.22 17.02
CA GLU A 156 6.10 -2.49 18.28
C GLU A 156 5.88 -3.40 19.49
N GLY A 157 4.97 -4.37 19.40
CA GLY A 157 4.72 -5.34 20.46
C GLY A 157 5.94 -6.22 20.74
N SER A 158 6.64 -6.69 19.72
CA SER A 158 7.88 -7.46 19.91
C SER A 158 8.96 -6.62 20.59
N ARG A 159 9.15 -5.37 20.16
CA ARG A 159 10.07 -4.43 20.79
C ARG A 159 9.73 -4.18 22.26
N PHE A 160 8.45 -3.98 22.57
CA PHE A 160 7.97 -3.74 23.93
C PHE A 160 8.21 -4.95 24.84
N ILE A 161 7.90 -6.16 24.36
CA ILE A 161 8.03 -7.40 25.14
C ILE A 161 9.50 -7.78 25.38
N LEU A 162 10.35 -7.62 24.36
CA LEU A 162 11.75 -8.02 24.43
C LEU A 162 12.67 -6.94 25.01
N GLY A 163 12.24 -5.67 25.02
CA GLY A 163 13.03 -4.53 25.48
C GLY A 163 14.12 -4.08 24.50
N TYR A 164 14.20 -4.69 23.32
CA TYR A 164 15.15 -4.34 22.26
C TYR A 164 14.51 -4.54 20.88
N GLU A 165 15.13 -3.98 19.84
CA GLU A 165 14.65 -4.15 18.47
C GLU A 165 15.15 -5.48 17.90
N VAL A 166 14.22 -6.35 17.48
CA VAL A 166 14.54 -7.65 16.87
C VAL A 166 15.44 -7.42 15.65
N PRO A 167 16.57 -8.13 15.46
CA PRO A 167 17.42 -7.95 14.29
C PRO A 167 16.66 -8.27 12.99
N ILE A 168 17.04 -7.63 11.88
CA ILE A 168 16.29 -7.66 10.61
C ILE A 168 16.15 -9.09 10.07
N GLU A 169 17.14 -9.94 10.32
CA GLU A 169 17.24 -11.35 9.92
C GLU A 169 16.15 -12.23 10.54
N TRP A 170 15.46 -11.75 11.58
CA TRP A 170 14.41 -12.48 12.32
C TRP A 170 13.04 -11.76 12.26
N ARG A 171 12.90 -10.69 11.47
CA ARG A 171 11.66 -9.90 11.32
C ARG A 171 10.70 -10.48 10.30
N PHE A 172 9.96 -11.52 10.69
CA PHE A 172 8.92 -12.16 9.84
C PHE A 172 7.56 -11.44 9.84
N ASP A 173 7.42 -10.35 10.59
CA ASP A 173 6.20 -9.53 10.59
C ASP A 173 5.90 -8.90 9.21
N ASN A 174 6.94 -8.62 8.43
CA ASN A 174 6.84 -8.12 7.06
C ASN A 174 6.25 -9.18 6.10
N ASP A 175 6.62 -10.46 6.25
CA ASP A 175 6.03 -11.56 5.49
C ASP A 175 4.52 -11.68 5.74
N VAL A 176 4.12 -11.66 7.02
CA VAL A 176 2.70 -11.67 7.42
C VAL A 176 1.98 -10.48 6.80
N TYR A 177 2.58 -9.29 6.88
CA TYR A 177 2.04 -8.08 6.27
C TYR A 177 1.86 -8.23 4.75
N HIS A 178 2.86 -8.74 4.03
CA HIS A 178 2.78 -8.96 2.59
C HIS A 178 1.67 -9.93 2.19
N LEU A 179 1.54 -11.05 2.90
CA LEU A 179 0.49 -12.04 2.64
C LEU A 179 -0.91 -11.45 2.87
N LEU A 180 -1.09 -10.67 3.94
CA LEU A 180 -2.35 -9.97 4.21
C LEU A 180 -2.66 -8.93 3.13
N LEU A 181 -1.64 -8.19 2.65
CA LEU A 181 -1.80 -7.25 1.56
C LEU A 181 -2.18 -7.93 0.24
N ILE A 182 -1.65 -9.11 -0.09
CA ILE A 182 -2.05 -9.87 -1.28
C ILE A 182 -3.55 -10.19 -1.24
N ILE A 183 -4.03 -10.66 -0.09
CA ILE A 183 -5.46 -10.96 0.10
C ILE A 183 -6.28 -9.66 -0.04
N ALA A 184 -5.84 -8.57 0.59
CA ALA A 184 -6.54 -7.30 0.53
C ALA A 184 -6.61 -6.73 -0.90
N THR A 185 -5.51 -6.74 -1.65
CA THR A 185 -5.46 -6.22 -3.03
C THR A 185 -6.25 -7.10 -4.00
N PHE A 186 -6.30 -8.41 -3.76
CA PHE A 186 -7.19 -9.31 -4.50
C PHE A 186 -8.67 -8.95 -4.28
N ILE A 187 -9.09 -8.72 -3.03
CA ILE A 187 -10.47 -8.31 -2.71
C ILE A 187 -10.81 -6.97 -3.39
N VAL A 188 -9.88 -6.01 -3.36
CA VAL A 188 -10.03 -4.72 -4.05
C VAL A 188 -10.22 -4.93 -5.55
N TYR A 189 -9.36 -5.71 -6.20
CA TYR A 189 -9.48 -6.00 -7.63
C TYR A 189 -10.82 -6.69 -7.98
N LEU A 190 -11.23 -7.68 -7.20
CA LEU A 190 -12.50 -8.38 -7.39
C LEU A 190 -13.70 -7.43 -7.24
N SER A 191 -13.63 -6.48 -6.30
CA SER A 191 -14.69 -5.47 -6.12
C SER A 191 -14.86 -4.57 -7.35
N ILE A 192 -13.76 -4.19 -8.01
CA ILE A 192 -13.77 -3.40 -9.25
C ILE A 192 -14.41 -4.22 -10.38
N GLN A 193 -14.05 -5.50 -10.53
CA GLN A 193 -14.68 -6.38 -11.53
C GLN A 193 -16.20 -6.48 -11.35
N ARG A 194 -16.65 -6.62 -10.10
CA ARG A 194 -18.08 -6.67 -9.73
C ARG A 194 -18.80 -5.35 -9.95
N GLY A 195 -18.08 -4.24 -9.97
CA GLY A 195 -18.66 -2.91 -10.12
C GLY A 195 -19.08 -2.30 -8.78
N ASP A 196 -18.48 -2.74 -7.67
CA ASP A 196 -18.77 -2.26 -6.32
C ASP A 196 -18.04 -0.95 -5.96
N TRP A 197 -17.14 -0.49 -6.85
CA TRP A 197 -16.40 0.77 -6.69
C TRP A 197 -17.30 2.00 -6.92
N SER A 198 -16.85 3.17 -6.44
CA SER A 198 -17.57 4.45 -6.64
C SER A 198 -17.38 5.00 -8.07
N TYR A 199 -18.28 4.62 -9.00
CA TYR A 199 -18.26 5.02 -10.42
C TYR A 199 -19.04 6.31 -10.71
N PRO A 200 -18.75 7.04 -11.81
CA PRO A 200 -19.47 8.26 -12.12
C PRO A 200 -20.89 7.84 -12.51
N LYS A 201 -21.88 8.62 -12.08
CA LYS A 201 -23.21 8.49 -12.69
C LYS A 201 -23.06 9.03 -14.11
N ASN A 202 -23.29 8.16 -15.10
CA ASN A 202 -23.42 8.56 -16.51
C ASN A 202 -24.57 9.56 -16.65
#